data_AF-R9XZT2-F1
#
_entry.id   AF-R9XZT2-F1
#
_cell.length_a   1.000
_cell.length_b   1.000
_cell.length_c   1.000
_cell.angle_alpha   90.00
_cell.angle_beta   90.00
_cell.angle_gamma   90.00
#
_symmetry.space_group_name_H-M   'P 1'
#
loop_
_entity.id
_entity.type
_entity.pdbx_description
1 polymer ?
#
loop_
_entity_poly.entity_id
_entity_poly.type
_entity_poly.pdbx_seq_one_letter_code
_entity_poly.pdbx_strand_id
1 'polypeptide(L)'
;EDKLKSRAPNRYLIYRLAFLKELRKRTDDNVSMTEISSHISSMWFNETTAIRDAYKNLSEQVENRLTEIRQKENLVFINKDNSPSGITDNNQCS
;
A
#
# COMPACT_ATOMS: atom_id res chain seq x y z
N GLU A 1 9.71 -1.78 11.65
CA GLU A 1 9.58 -0.84 10.52
C GLU A 1 8.11 -0.71 10.14
N ASP A 2 7.56 0.51 10.16
CA ASP A 2 6.15 0.78 9.92
C ASP A 2 5.76 0.52 8.45
N LYS A 3 5.22 -0.67 8.17
CA LYS A 3 4.72 -1.08 6.84
C LYS A 3 3.69 -0.12 6.23
N LEU A 4 3.14 0.81 7.02
CA LEU A 4 2.10 1.75 6.60
C LEU A 4 2.65 2.99 5.88
N LYS A 5 3.96 3.28 6.02
CA LYS A 5 4.63 4.39 5.34
C LYS A 5 5.10 4.05 3.91
N SER A 6 5.09 2.78 3.51
CA SER A 6 5.51 2.40 2.15
C SER A 6 4.47 2.79 1.09
N ARG A 7 4.93 3.27 -0.06
CA ARG A 7 4.08 3.62 -1.22
C ARG A 7 3.30 2.40 -1.73
N ALA A 8 2.10 2.59 -2.27
CA ALA A 8 1.37 1.50 -2.90
C ALA A 8 2.18 0.86 -4.03
N PRO A 9 2.02 -0.46 -4.24
CA PRO A 9 2.54 -1.12 -5.43
C PRO A 9 1.89 -0.52 -6.68
N ASN A 10 2.71 -0.18 -7.67
CA ASN A 10 2.21 0.30 -8.95
C ASN A 10 1.56 -0.83 -9.77
N ARG A 11 0.78 -0.47 -10.79
CA ARG A 11 0.10 -1.42 -11.70
C ARG A 11 1.01 -2.55 -12.25
N TYR A 12 2.26 -2.24 -12.59
CA TYR A 12 3.20 -3.23 -13.13
C TYR A 12 3.67 -4.21 -12.05
N LEU A 13 3.90 -3.73 -10.83
CA LEU A 13 4.25 -4.59 -9.70
C LEU A 13 3.12 -5.56 -9.35
N ILE A 14 1.87 -5.09 -9.38
CA ILE A 14 0.69 -5.93 -9.17
C ILE A 14 0.59 -7.00 -10.26
N TYR A 15 0.77 -6.62 -11.53
CA TYR A 15 0.81 -7.55 -12.67
C TYR A 15 1.86 -8.65 -12.49
N ARG A 16 3.09 -8.25 -12.13
CA ARG A 16 4.21 -9.17 -11.93
C ARG A 16 3.97 -10.16 -10.79
N LEU A 17 3.36 -9.71 -9.70
CA LEU A 17 2.96 -10.59 -8.58
C LEU A 17 1.85 -11.57 -8.98
N ALA A 18 0.84 -11.10 -9.71
CA ALA A 18 -0.24 -11.94 -10.20
C ALA A 18 0.27 -13.02 -11.16
N PHE A 19 1.17 -12.66 -12.07
CA PHE A 19 1.82 -13.57 -13.00
C PHE A 19 2.57 -14.69 -12.26
N LEU A 20 3.43 -14.35 -11.30
CA LEU A 20 4.16 -15.33 -10.50
C LEU A 20 3.24 -16.24 -9.71
N LYS A 21 2.19 -15.66 -9.12
CA LYS A 21 1.20 -16.43 -8.36
C LYS A 21 0.51 -17.46 -9.25
N GLU A 22 0.24 -17.12 -10.50
CA GLU A 22 -0.38 -18.04 -11.45
C GLU A 22 0.62 -19.08 -11.98
N LEU A 23 1.86 -18.66 -12.28
CA LEU A 23 2.93 -19.57 -12.72
C LEU A 23 3.20 -20.67 -11.69
N ARG A 24 3.27 -20.32 -10.41
CA ARG A 24 3.48 -21.26 -9.30
C ARG A 24 2.36 -22.28 -9.11
N LYS A 25 1.17 -22.07 -9.69
CA LYS A 25 0.10 -23.08 -9.66
C LYS A 25 0.26 -24.11 -10.78
N ARG A 26 1.01 -23.77 -11.83
CA ARG A 26 1.13 -24.57 -13.06
C ARG A 26 2.45 -25.34 -13.13
N THR A 27 3.42 -24.91 -12.34
CA THR A 27 4.76 -25.50 -12.28
C THR A 27 5.12 -25.77 -10.83
N ASP A 28 5.76 -26.91 -10.55
CA ASP A 28 6.32 -27.22 -9.22
C ASP A 28 7.60 -26.42 -8.90
N ASP A 29 8.07 -25.61 -9.85
CA ASP A 29 9.27 -24.79 -9.73
C ASP A 29 9.00 -23.46 -9.04
N ASN A 30 9.84 -23.15 -8.05
CA ASN A 30 9.82 -21.85 -7.38
C ASN A 30 10.65 -20.82 -8.16
N VAL A 31 10.12 -20.41 -9.31
CA VAL A 31 10.77 -19.43 -10.19
C VAL A 31 10.88 -18.07 -9.49
N SER A 32 12.10 -17.51 -9.52
CA SER A 32 12.37 -16.26 -8.83
C SER A 32 11.83 -15.05 -9.60
N MET A 33 11.51 -13.99 -8.86
CA MET A 33 11.05 -12.72 -9.41
C MET A 33 12.04 -12.13 -10.42
N THR A 34 13.34 -12.24 -10.13
CA THR A 34 14.43 -11.65 -10.94
C THR A 34 14.60 -12.39 -12.27
N GLU A 35 14.52 -13.72 -12.23
CA GLU A 35 14.77 -14.59 -13.38
C GLU A 35 13.78 -14.33 -14.54
N ILE A 36 12.50 -14.19 -14.23
CA ILE A 36 11.47 -13.96 -15.27
C ILE A 36 11.16 -12.47 -15.51
N SER A 37 11.91 -11.57 -14.87
CA SER A 37 11.64 -10.13 -14.90
C SER A 37 11.62 -9.56 -16.31
N SER A 38 12.59 -9.97 -17.14
CA SER A 38 12.70 -9.55 -18.54
C SER A 38 11.48 -10.01 -19.34
N HIS A 39 11.08 -11.28 -19.17
CA HIS A 39 9.95 -11.86 -19.88
C HIS A 39 8.62 -11.19 -19.52
N ILE A 40 8.36 -11.00 -18.22
CA ILE A 40 7.16 -10.31 -17.75
C ILE A 40 7.12 -8.86 -18.26
N SER A 41 8.26 -8.18 -18.32
CA SER A 41 8.32 -6.79 -18.84
C SER A 41 7.90 -6.72 -20.31
N SER A 42 8.37 -7.67 -21.13
CA SER A 42 7.96 -7.77 -22.53
C SER A 42 6.46 -8.02 -22.67
N MET A 43 5.92 -8.99 -21.91
CA MET A 43 4.48 -9.27 -21.90
C MET A 43 3.66 -8.05 -21.49
N TRP A 44 4.04 -7.37 -20.41
CA TRP A 44 3.36 -6.17 -19.93
C TRP A 44 3.34 -5.04 -20.96
N PHE A 45 4.41 -4.87 -21.73
CA PHE A 45 4.45 -3.85 -22.78
C PHE A 45 3.50 -4.18 -23.94
N ASN A 46 3.34 -5.47 -24.24
CA ASN A 46 2.49 -6.00 -25.30
C ASN A 46 1.04 -6.25 -24.86
N GLU A 47 0.72 -6.00 -23.59
CA GLU A 47 -0.63 -6.22 -23.07
C GLU A 47 -1.65 -5.22 -23.61
N THR A 48 -2.91 -5.66 -23.64
CA THR A 48 -4.03 -4.83 -24.11
C THR A 48 -4.28 -3.65 -23.17
N THR A 49 -4.82 -2.55 -23.72
CA THR A 49 -5.22 -1.38 -22.93
C THR A 49 -6.21 -1.76 -21.83
N ALA A 50 -7.17 -2.65 -22.10
CA ALA A 50 -8.15 -3.11 -21.13
C ALA A 50 -7.48 -3.77 -19.91
N ILE A 51 -6.46 -4.61 -20.12
CA ILE A 51 -5.71 -5.25 -19.03
C ILE A 51 -4.90 -4.20 -18.27
N ARG A 52 -4.21 -3.31 -18.98
CA ARG A 52 -3.42 -2.23 -18.35
C ARG A 52 -4.29 -1.30 -17.51
N ASP A 53 -5.51 -1.02 -17.95
CA ASP A 53 -6.49 -0.20 -17.23
C ASP A 53 -7.06 -0.94 -16.01
N ALA A 54 -7.33 -2.24 -16.11
CA ALA A 54 -7.73 -3.04 -14.96
C ALA A 54 -6.66 -3.00 -13.85
N TYR A 55 -5.38 -3.19 -14.20
CA TYR A 55 -4.28 -3.09 -13.22
C TYR A 55 -4.02 -1.67 -12.72
N LYS A 56 -4.32 -0.64 -13.53
CA LYS A 56 -4.31 0.76 -13.08
C LYS A 56 -5.38 0.98 -12.01
N ASN A 57 -6.61 0.56 -12.27
CA ASN A 57 -7.72 0.68 -11.32
C ASN A 57 -7.41 -0.06 -10.00
N LEU A 58 -6.85 -1.28 -10.07
CA LEU A 58 -6.40 -1.99 -8.88
C LEU A 58 -5.34 -1.22 -8.08
N SER A 59 -4.37 -0.62 -8.77
CA SER A 59 -3.32 0.19 -8.13
C SER A 59 -3.91 1.42 -7.42
N GLU A 60 -4.90 2.06 -8.02
CA GLU A 60 -5.60 3.22 -7.45
C GLU A 60 -6.42 2.82 -6.22
N GLN A 61 -7.16 1.70 -6.27
CA GLN A 61 -7.90 1.17 -5.12
C GLN A 61 -6.98 0.89 -3.93
N VAL A 62 -5.79 0.34 -4.17
CA VAL A 62 -4.80 0.07 -3.11
C VAL A 62 -4.28 1.37 -2.50
N GLU A 63 -3.94 2.38 -3.30
CA GLU A 63 -3.49 3.68 -2.78
C GLU A 63 -4.59 4.40 -2.00
N ASN A 64 -5.83 4.37 -2.49
CA ASN A 64 -6.98 4.95 -1.79
C ASN A 64 -7.15 4.31 -0.40
N ARG A 65 -7.13 2.98 -0.34
CA ARG A 65 -7.26 2.26 0.94
C ARG A 65 -6.09 2.54 1.90
N LEU A 66 -4.86 2.65 1.40
CA LEU A 66 -3.72 3.04 2.23
C LEU A 66 -3.85 4.47 2.75
N THR A 67 -4.36 5.38 1.92
CA THR A 67 -4.61 6.76 2.30
C THR A 67 -5.66 6.85 3.41
N GLU A 68 -6.77 6.12 3.29
CA GLU A 68 -7.81 6.04 4.33
C GLU A 68 -7.26 5.52 5.67
N ILE A 69 -6.44 4.47 5.64
CA ILE A 69 -5.80 3.91 6.84
C ILE A 69 -4.89 4.95 7.50
N ARG A 70 -4.03 5.62 6.71
CA ARG A 70 -3.12 6.66 7.22
C ARG A 70 -3.88 7.83 7.84
N GLN A 71 -4.96 8.28 7.22
CA GLN A 71 -5.81 9.35 7.75
C GLN A 71 -6.42 8.94 9.09
N LYS A 72 -6.94 7.72 9.19
CA LYS A 72 -7.54 7.21 10.43
C LYS A 72 -6.51 7.09 11.55
N GLU A 73 -5.32 6.58 11.28
CA GLU A 73 -4.24 6.48 12.27
C GLU A 73 -3.82 7.86 12.77
N ASN A 74 -3.61 8.83 11.86
CA ASN A 74 -3.28 10.20 12.24
C ASN A 74 -4.35 10.84 13.14
N LEU A 75 -5.64 10.61 12.87
CA LEU A 75 -6.73 11.09 13.73
C LEU A 75 -6.70 10.45 15.13
N VAL A 76 -6.33 9.17 15.25
CA VAL A 76 -6.20 8.49 16.55
C VAL A 76 -5.06 9.08 17.38
N PHE A 77 -3.95 9.46 16.76
CA PHE A 77 -2.85 10.13 17.46
C PHE A 77 -3.23 11.52 17.97
N ILE A 78 -3.96 12.33 17.19
CA ILE A 78 -4.37 13.69 17.58
C ILE A 78 -5.31 13.68 18.80
N ASN A 79 -6.15 12.64 18.93
CA ASN A 79 -7.09 12.53 20.05
C ASN A 79 -6.45 12.15 21.38
N LYS A 80 -5.17 11.73 21.41
CA LYS A 80 -4.52 11.27 22.64
C LYS A 80 -3.96 12.42 23.50
N ASP A 81 -3.80 13.61 22.94
CA ASP A 81 -3.14 14.74 23.62
C ASP A 81 -4.09 15.88 24.02
N ASN A 82 -5.40 15.75 23.81
CA ASN A 82 -6.39 16.71 24.30
C ASN A 82 -7.17 16.16 25.51
N SER A 83 -6.45 15.88 26.60
CA SER A 83 -7.07 15.94 27.93
C SER A 83 -6.85 17.34 28.49
N PRO A 84 -7.89 18.17 28.67
CA PRO A 84 -7.74 19.43 29.39
C PRO A 84 -7.49 19.09 30.85
N SER A 85 -6.21 19.02 31.23
CA SER A 85 -5.82 18.93 32.64
C SER A 85 -6.21 20.25 33.31
N GLY A 86 -7.37 20.21 33.97
CA GLY A 86 -7.82 21.04 35.09
C GLY A 86 -7.18 22.42 35.21
N ILE A 87 -7.96 23.44 34.84
CA ILE A 87 -7.93 24.73 35.53
C ILE A 87 -8.05 24.44 37.03
N THR A 88 -7.03 24.77 37.81
CA THR A 88 -7.22 25.06 39.23
C THR A 88 -6.57 26.41 39.48
N ASP A 89 -7.41 27.44 39.47
CA ASP A 89 -7.13 28.70 40.14
C ASP A 89 -6.73 28.39 41.57
N ASN A 90 -5.59 28.90 42.02
CA ASN A 90 -5.32 29.11 43.44
C ASN A 90 -4.36 30.29 43.59
N ASN A 91 -4.97 31.46 43.82
CA ASN A 91 -4.33 32.58 44.50
C ASN A 91 -3.74 32.11 45.83
N GLN A 92 -2.46 32.37 46.09
CA GLN A 92 -2.06 32.74 47.45
C GLN A 92 -0.84 33.68 47.41
N CYS A 93 -1.12 34.89 47.84
CA CYS A 93 -0.19 35.94 48.19
C CYS A 93 0.41 35.63 49.56
N SER A 94 1.73 35.72 49.70
CA SER A 94 2.47 36.10 50.92
C SER A 94 3.90 36.44 50.54
#